data_AF-A0AAW7JRK2-F1
#
_entry.id   AF-A0AAW7JRK2-F1
#
_cell.length_a   1.000
_cell.length_b   1.000
_cell.length_c   1.000
_cell.angle_alpha   90.00
_cell.angle_beta   90.00
_cell.angle_gamma   90.00
#
_symmetry.space_group_name_H-M   'P 1'
#
loop_
_entity.id
_entity.type
_entity.pdbx_description
1 polymer ?
#
loop_
_entity_poly.entity_id
_entity_poly.type
_entity_poly.pdbx_seq_one_letter_code
_entity_poly.pdbx_strand_id
1 'polypeptide(L)'
;MSVAATPADVHVPVSGTRERGERDAREDGRLSLLRKVRDWDGSRLGYRVVKRAFDIAFSACVIAVALVPSALLCLAIRLETPGCPIYGQKRVGRIGPDGRPREFTMWKFRSMVKGADGMLEQLLEKNEVEGPMFKMADDPRVTRIGRFIRKHSIDEFPQFVNVLLGQMSVVGPRPPLPREVEQYDAWAMQRLAVKPGLTGPWQVGGRSDVDFDDMVRLDLGYIARRSARTDLVLIAQTVAVLFSGKGAH
;
A
#
# COMPACT_ATOMS: atom_id res chain seq x y z
N MET A 1 -34.10 26.67 -60.07
CA MET A 1 -33.10 25.57 -60.07
C MET A 1 -31.72 26.23 -60.07
N SER A 2 -30.74 25.92 -59.23
CA SER A 2 -30.58 25.05 -58.05
C SER A 2 -29.26 25.53 -57.43
N VAL A 3 -29.33 26.25 -56.31
CA VAL A 3 -28.78 25.92 -54.97
C VAL A 3 -27.29 25.52 -54.94
N ALA A 4 -26.54 26.38 -54.24
CA ALA A 4 -25.14 26.25 -53.85
C ALA A 4 -24.90 25.16 -52.78
N ALA A 5 -23.67 24.65 -52.69
CA ALA A 5 -23.15 24.06 -51.46
C ALA A 5 -21.62 24.27 -51.32
N THR A 6 -21.29 24.99 -50.25
CA THR A 6 -19.99 25.35 -49.68
C THR A 6 -19.20 24.10 -49.20
N PRO A 7 -17.86 24.14 -49.07
CA PRO A 7 -17.08 23.01 -48.60
C PRO A 7 -17.45 22.63 -47.16
N ALA A 8 -17.47 21.33 -46.89
CA ALA A 8 -17.79 20.75 -45.59
C ALA A 8 -16.94 21.36 -44.45
N ASP A 9 -17.64 21.84 -43.43
CA ASP A 9 -17.08 22.32 -42.17
C ASP A 9 -16.16 21.27 -41.54
N VAL A 10 -14.86 21.55 -41.49
CA VAL A 10 -13.95 20.88 -40.56
C VAL A 10 -14.26 21.45 -39.18
N HIS A 11 -15.16 20.76 -38.46
CA HIS A 11 -15.38 20.99 -37.05
C HIS A 11 -14.09 20.68 -36.27
N VAL A 12 -13.30 21.70 -35.99
CA VAL A 12 -12.25 21.64 -34.98
C VAL A 12 -12.94 21.74 -33.61
N PRO A 13 -12.86 20.72 -32.74
CA PRO A 13 -13.54 20.80 -31.48
C PRO A 13 -12.74 21.69 -30.51
N VAL A 14 -13.51 22.57 -29.87
CA VAL A 14 -13.13 23.58 -28.89
C VAL A 14 -12.27 22.98 -27.77
N SER A 15 -11.34 23.79 -27.25
CA SER A 15 -10.23 23.56 -26.30
C SER A 15 -10.46 22.69 -25.04
N GLY A 16 -11.65 22.11 -24.84
CA GLY A 16 -11.92 21.12 -23.79
C GLY A 16 -11.93 19.66 -24.24
N THR A 17 -11.85 19.37 -25.55
CA THR A 17 -11.95 18.01 -26.10
C THR A 17 -10.61 17.31 -26.26
N ARG A 18 -9.53 18.04 -26.53
CA ARG A 18 -8.20 17.46 -26.70
C ARG A 18 -7.63 16.94 -25.38
N GLU A 19 -7.72 17.73 -24.31
CA GLU A 19 -7.29 17.26 -22.98
C GLU A 19 -8.21 16.16 -22.41
N ARG A 20 -9.50 16.16 -22.78
CA ARG A 20 -10.43 15.10 -22.40
C ARG A 20 -10.11 13.82 -23.18
N GLY A 21 -9.92 13.90 -24.49
CA GLY A 21 -9.53 12.75 -25.32
C GLY A 21 -8.13 12.21 -25.01
N GLU A 22 -7.18 13.07 -24.65
CA GLU A 22 -5.85 12.64 -24.17
C GLU A 22 -5.94 12.02 -22.76
N ARG A 23 -6.82 12.50 -21.88
CA ARG A 23 -7.11 11.85 -20.59
C ARG A 23 -7.80 10.49 -20.78
N ASP A 24 -8.83 10.43 -21.61
CA ASP A 24 -9.59 9.21 -21.91
C ASP A 24 -8.69 8.15 -22.57
N ALA A 25 -7.85 8.52 -23.54
CA ALA A 25 -6.88 7.61 -24.16
C ALA A 25 -5.80 7.11 -23.17
N ARG A 26 -5.35 7.96 -22.23
CA ARG A 26 -4.46 7.55 -21.14
C ARG A 26 -5.15 6.60 -20.17
N GLU A 27 -6.42 6.84 -19.84
CA GLU A 27 -7.23 5.96 -19.00
C GLU A 27 -7.49 4.60 -19.66
N ASP A 28 -7.81 4.58 -20.95
CA ASP A 28 -8.01 3.35 -21.72
C ASP A 28 -6.73 2.53 -21.85
N GLY A 29 -5.59 3.18 -22.12
CA GLY A 29 -4.27 2.55 -22.11
C GLY A 29 -3.95 1.92 -20.75
N ARG A 30 -4.18 2.67 -19.67
CA ARG A 30 -4.02 2.22 -18.28
C ARG A 30 -4.91 1.02 -17.95
N LEU A 31 -6.19 1.08 -18.29
CA LEU A 31 -7.15 0.00 -18.08
C LEU A 31 -6.78 -1.25 -18.87
N SER A 32 -6.32 -1.11 -20.11
CA SER A 32 -5.90 -2.24 -20.96
C SER A 32 -4.70 -2.97 -20.37
N LEU A 33 -3.72 -2.22 -19.84
CA LEU A 33 -2.52 -2.79 -19.25
C LEU A 33 -2.84 -3.48 -17.92
N LEU A 34 -3.69 -2.87 -17.10
CA LEU A 34 -4.17 -3.47 -15.84
C LEU A 34 -4.95 -4.77 -16.09
N ARG A 35 -5.77 -4.82 -17.14
CA ARG A 35 -6.43 -6.07 -17.57
C ARG A 35 -5.40 -7.14 -17.93
N LYS A 36 -4.39 -6.82 -18.75
CA LYS A 36 -3.31 -7.76 -19.09
C LYS A 36 -2.59 -8.31 -17.86
N VAL A 37 -2.20 -7.45 -16.90
CA VAL A 37 -1.52 -7.90 -15.67
C VAL A 37 -2.44 -8.75 -14.80
N ARG A 38 -3.73 -8.40 -14.73
CA ARG A 38 -4.75 -9.16 -13.99
C ARG A 38 -5.00 -10.54 -14.62
N ASP A 39 -5.09 -10.61 -15.93
CA ASP A 39 -5.33 -11.86 -16.65
C ASP A 39 -4.11 -12.79 -16.54
N TRP A 40 -2.90 -12.21 -16.60
CA TRP A 40 -1.67 -12.91 -16.27
C TRP A 40 -1.65 -13.44 -14.82
N ASP A 41 -2.05 -12.64 -13.82
CA ASP A 41 -2.26 -13.13 -12.43
C ASP A 41 -3.30 -14.26 -12.37
N GLY A 42 -4.36 -14.14 -13.16
CA GLY A 42 -5.43 -15.13 -13.29
C GLY A 42 -4.94 -16.50 -13.74
N SER A 43 -3.98 -16.54 -14.67
CA SER A 43 -3.42 -17.79 -15.20
C SER A 43 -2.61 -18.62 -14.18
N ARG A 44 -2.15 -17.99 -13.08
CA ARG A 44 -1.34 -18.64 -12.03
C ARG A 44 -2.17 -19.18 -10.87
N LEU A 45 -3.27 -19.87 -11.17
CA LEU A 45 -4.25 -20.29 -10.16
C LEU A 45 -3.65 -21.12 -9.02
N GLY A 46 -2.82 -22.12 -9.33
CA GLY A 46 -2.20 -22.99 -8.32
C GLY A 46 -1.36 -22.21 -7.30
N TYR A 47 -0.53 -21.28 -7.76
CA TYR A 47 0.24 -20.40 -6.89
C TYR A 47 -0.67 -19.55 -5.99
N ARG A 48 -1.75 -18.98 -6.53
CA ARG A 48 -2.67 -18.14 -5.73
C ARG A 48 -3.40 -18.94 -4.64
N VAL A 49 -3.78 -20.18 -4.93
CA VAL A 49 -4.42 -21.06 -3.95
C VAL A 49 -3.44 -21.37 -2.82
N VAL A 50 -2.21 -21.80 -3.15
CA VAL A 50 -1.17 -22.09 -2.15
C VAL A 50 -0.85 -20.84 -1.33
N LYS A 51 -0.65 -19.69 -1.98
CA LYS A 51 -0.40 -18.42 -1.32
C LYS A 51 -1.52 -18.03 -0.37
N ARG A 52 -2.78 -18.20 -0.79
CA ARG A 52 -3.93 -17.85 0.04
C ARG A 52 -4.08 -18.80 1.24
N ALA A 53 -3.86 -20.10 1.05
CA ALA A 53 -3.86 -21.07 2.13
C ALA A 53 -2.76 -20.74 3.16
N PHE A 54 -1.55 -20.43 2.69
CA PHE A 54 -0.46 -19.94 3.53
C PHE A 54 -0.84 -18.66 4.28
N ASP A 55 -1.37 -17.64 3.60
CA ASP A 55 -1.78 -16.37 4.21
C ASP A 55 -2.77 -16.59 5.36
N ILE A 56 -3.78 -17.45 5.16
CA ILE A 56 -4.79 -17.77 6.19
C ILE A 56 -4.14 -18.50 7.36
N ALA A 57 -3.42 -19.59 7.11
CA ALA A 57 -2.83 -20.42 8.17
C ALA A 57 -1.80 -19.62 8.98
N PHE A 58 -0.92 -18.88 8.30
CA PHE A 58 0.11 -18.06 8.93
C PHE A 58 -0.50 -16.92 9.76
N SER A 59 -1.43 -16.15 9.19
CA SER A 59 -2.07 -15.05 9.93
C SER A 59 -2.89 -15.54 11.12
N ALA A 60 -3.62 -16.66 11.00
CA ALA A 60 -4.35 -17.25 12.11
C ALA A 60 -3.42 -17.68 13.25
N CYS A 61 -2.29 -18.33 12.92
CA CYS A 61 -1.27 -18.71 13.90
C CYS A 61 -0.69 -17.50 14.63
N VAL A 62 -0.29 -16.46 13.89
CA VAL A 62 0.26 -15.23 14.47
C VAL A 62 -0.76 -14.52 15.36
N ILE A 63 -2.02 -14.41 14.91
CA ILE A 63 -3.09 -13.81 15.72
C ILE A 63 -3.30 -14.58 17.02
N ALA A 64 -3.33 -15.92 16.97
CA ALA A 64 -3.53 -16.75 18.16
C ALA A 64 -2.40 -16.55 19.18
N VAL A 65 -1.13 -16.57 18.74
CA VAL A 65 0.03 -16.38 19.61
C VAL A 65 0.12 -14.94 20.13
N ALA A 66 -0.19 -13.95 19.29
CA ALA A 66 -0.09 -12.54 19.63
C ALA A 66 -1.29 -12.01 20.43
N LEU A 67 -2.35 -12.79 20.64
CA LEU A 67 -3.60 -12.33 21.25
C LEU A 67 -3.37 -11.73 22.66
N VAL A 68 -2.70 -12.48 23.54
CA VAL A 68 -2.43 -12.05 24.92
C VAL A 68 -1.48 -10.85 24.96
N PRO A 69 -0.31 -10.87 24.29
CA PRO A 69 0.56 -9.69 24.20
C PRO A 69 -0.14 -8.44 23.64
N SER A 70 -0.98 -8.62 22.61
CA SER A 70 -1.75 -7.53 21.99
C SER A 70 -2.74 -6.91 22.96
N ALA A 71 -3.41 -7.72 23.79
CA ALA A 71 -4.34 -7.23 24.80
C ALA A 71 -3.61 -6.40 25.88
N LEU A 72 -2.45 -6.87 26.35
CA LEU A 72 -1.60 -6.14 27.31
C LEU A 72 -1.09 -4.83 26.72
N LEU A 73 -0.66 -4.84 25.46
CA LEU A 73 -0.21 -3.63 24.77
C LEU A 73 -1.35 -2.63 24.58
N CYS A 74 -2.55 -3.09 24.22
CA CYS A 74 -3.75 -2.25 24.15
C CYS A 74 -4.06 -1.56 25.48
N LEU A 75 -3.91 -2.28 26.61
CA LEU A 75 -4.06 -1.71 27.94
C LEU A 75 -3.00 -0.64 28.20
N ALA A 76 -1.72 -0.92 27.93
CA ALA A 76 -0.63 0.05 28.11
C ALA A 76 -0.85 1.34 27.30
N ILE A 77 -1.25 1.22 26.03
CA ILE A 77 -1.57 2.37 25.16
C ILE A 77 -2.70 3.23 25.76
N ARG A 78 -3.72 2.58 26.31
CA ARG A 78 -4.91 3.25 26.87
C ARG A 78 -4.64 3.89 28.23
N LEU A 79 -3.72 3.34 29.01
CA LEU A 79 -3.25 3.94 30.27
C LEU A 79 -2.39 5.19 30.01
N GLU A 80 -1.59 5.21 28.95
CA GLU A 80 -0.76 6.38 28.62
C GLU A 80 -1.56 7.49 27.94
N THR A 81 -2.50 7.15 27.05
CA THR A 81 -3.27 8.14 26.28
C THR A 81 -4.74 7.76 26.10
N PRO A 82 -5.69 8.72 26.19
CA PRO A 82 -7.11 8.43 26.01
C PRO A 82 -7.45 7.98 24.58
N GLY A 83 -8.48 7.15 24.43
CA GLY A 83 -9.03 6.71 23.13
C GLY A 83 -8.72 5.25 22.75
N CYS A 84 -9.00 4.90 21.50
CA CYS A 84 -8.83 3.54 20.98
C CYS A 84 -7.34 3.19 20.79
N PRO A 85 -6.85 2.06 21.33
CA PRO A 85 -5.46 1.63 21.15
C PRO A 85 -5.17 1.09 19.75
N ILE A 86 -6.20 0.87 18.93
CA ILE A 86 -6.09 0.47 17.53
C ILE A 86 -6.45 1.67 16.66
N TYR A 87 -5.60 1.96 15.69
CA TYR A 87 -5.79 2.98 14.67
C TYR A 87 -6.07 2.32 13.31
N GLY A 88 -6.99 2.88 12.55
CA GLY A 88 -7.33 2.42 11.22
C GLY A 88 -6.98 3.49 10.18
N GLN A 89 -6.23 3.11 9.15
CA GLN A 89 -5.87 4.00 8.05
C GLN A 89 -6.44 3.49 6.73
N LYS A 90 -7.06 4.36 5.94
CA LYS A 90 -7.52 3.98 4.59
C LYS A 90 -6.32 3.74 3.67
N ARG A 91 -6.37 2.61 2.98
CA ARG A 91 -5.37 2.15 2.02
C ARG A 91 -6.05 1.57 0.80
N VAL A 92 -5.33 1.58 -0.30
CA VAL A 92 -5.79 0.98 -1.56
C VAL A 92 -5.22 -0.43 -1.68
N GLY A 93 -6.11 -1.37 -1.97
CA GLY A 93 -5.81 -2.77 -2.21
C GLY A 93 -5.87 -3.12 -3.70
N ARG A 94 -5.96 -4.42 -3.97
CA ARG A 94 -6.03 -4.95 -5.34
C ARG A 94 -7.22 -4.37 -6.11
N ILE A 95 -7.01 -4.09 -7.40
CA ILE A 95 -8.07 -3.74 -8.34
C ILE A 95 -9.08 -4.90 -8.50
N GLY A 96 -10.35 -4.56 -8.41
CA GLY A 96 -11.47 -5.48 -8.54
C GLY A 96 -11.72 -5.96 -9.98
N PRO A 97 -12.62 -6.96 -10.16
CA PRO A 97 -13.05 -7.40 -11.48
C PRO A 97 -13.66 -6.28 -12.34
N ASP A 98 -14.27 -5.29 -11.70
CA ASP A 98 -14.84 -4.06 -12.27
C ASP A 98 -13.78 -3.04 -12.73
N GLY A 99 -12.49 -3.33 -12.52
CA GLY A 99 -11.40 -2.44 -12.91
C GLY A 99 -11.15 -1.29 -11.94
N ARG A 100 -11.83 -1.25 -10.78
CA ARG A 100 -11.67 -0.19 -9.79
C ARG A 100 -10.78 -0.62 -8.63
N PRO A 101 -9.91 0.27 -8.11
CA PRO A 101 -9.17 0.00 -6.88
C PRO A 101 -10.14 -0.25 -5.70
N ARG A 102 -9.77 -1.16 -4.80
CA ARG A 102 -10.56 -1.47 -3.60
C ARG A 102 -9.91 -0.84 -2.39
N GLU A 103 -10.62 0.04 -1.68
CA GLU A 103 -10.12 0.54 -0.42
C GLU A 103 -10.40 -0.42 0.73
N PHE A 104 -9.49 -0.42 1.71
CA PHE A 104 -9.69 -1.11 2.98
C PHE A 104 -9.09 -0.29 4.12
N THR A 105 -9.54 -0.60 5.33
CA THR A 105 -8.96 -0.02 6.55
C THR A 105 -7.82 -0.92 7.01
N MET A 106 -6.59 -0.43 6.92
CA MET A 106 -5.39 -1.09 7.43
C MET A 106 -5.25 -0.80 8.92
N TRP A 107 -5.21 -1.84 9.74
CA TRP A 107 -5.20 -1.73 11.20
C TRP A 107 -3.78 -1.68 11.75
N LYS A 108 -3.52 -0.78 12.70
CA LYS A 108 -2.25 -0.67 13.42
C LYS A 108 -2.48 -0.42 14.91
N PHE A 109 -1.50 -0.76 15.76
CA PHE A 109 -1.52 -0.19 17.11
C PHE A 109 -1.24 1.30 17.06
N ARG A 110 -1.98 2.05 17.87
CA ARG A 110 -1.81 3.49 17.99
C ARG A 110 -0.49 3.78 18.72
N SER A 111 0.46 4.33 18.00
CA SER A 111 1.76 4.81 18.54
C SER A 111 1.81 6.33 18.75
N MET A 112 0.75 7.05 18.40
CA MET A 112 0.66 8.51 18.49
C MET A 112 -0.47 8.96 19.42
N VAL A 113 -0.36 10.19 19.92
CA VAL A 113 -1.43 10.84 20.70
C VAL A 113 -2.72 10.97 19.89
N LYS A 114 -3.86 11.03 20.59
CA LYS A 114 -5.16 11.26 19.94
C LYS A 114 -5.14 12.62 19.24
N GLY A 115 -5.54 12.67 17.96
CA GLY A 115 -5.58 13.91 17.17
C GLY A 115 -4.27 14.25 16.44
N ALA A 116 -3.28 13.34 16.43
CA ALA A 116 -2.01 13.52 15.73
C ALA A 116 -2.14 13.89 14.24
N ASP A 117 -3.21 13.46 13.56
CA ASP A 117 -3.48 13.80 12.17
C ASP A 117 -3.69 15.32 11.98
N GLY A 118 -4.36 15.99 12.92
CA GLY A 118 -4.58 17.45 12.87
C GLY A 118 -3.33 18.27 13.17
N MET A 119 -2.29 17.65 13.71
CA MET A 119 -0.97 18.28 13.92
C MET A 119 -0.08 18.15 12.68
N LEU A 120 -0.48 17.38 11.67
CA LEU A 120 0.35 17.13 10.49
C LEU A 120 0.65 18.42 9.72
N GLU A 121 -0.36 19.26 9.48
CA GLU A 121 -0.20 20.51 8.72
C GLU A 121 0.88 21.43 9.31
N GLN A 122 0.93 21.51 10.65
CA GLN A 122 1.92 22.32 11.39
C GLN A 122 3.32 21.71 11.38
N LEU A 123 3.45 20.43 11.02
CA LEU A 123 4.71 19.70 10.98
C LEU A 123 5.23 19.49 9.56
N LEU A 124 4.45 19.80 8.51
CA LEU A 124 4.85 19.63 7.11
C LEU A 124 6.16 20.38 6.78
N GLU A 125 6.37 21.55 7.39
CA GLU A 125 7.60 22.35 7.25
C GLU A 125 8.85 21.64 7.81
N LYS A 126 8.66 20.60 8.64
CA LYS A 126 9.73 19.80 9.25
C LYS A 126 9.90 18.44 8.58
N ASN A 127 9.36 18.25 7.38
CA ASN A 127 9.50 17.00 6.63
C ASN A 127 10.96 16.79 6.20
N GLU A 128 11.52 15.62 6.50
CA GLU A 128 12.92 15.25 6.22
C GLU A 128 13.09 14.56 4.86
N VAL A 129 12.00 14.35 4.10
CA VAL A 129 12.03 13.67 2.79
C VAL A 129 11.27 14.47 1.73
N GLU A 130 11.75 14.44 0.50
CA GLU A 130 11.06 15.01 -0.66
C GLU A 130 9.94 14.07 -1.17
N GLY A 131 8.94 14.63 -1.86
CA GLY A 131 7.84 13.88 -2.47
C GLY A 131 6.60 13.70 -1.56
N PRO A 132 5.71 12.74 -1.86
CA PRO A 132 4.39 12.62 -1.20
C PRO A 132 4.43 11.98 0.20
N MET A 133 5.61 11.61 0.67
CA MET A 133 5.84 10.93 1.95
C MET A 133 6.21 11.94 3.04
N PHE A 134 5.76 11.69 4.27
CA PHE A 134 6.15 12.48 5.45
C PHE A 134 7.05 11.64 6.36
N LYS A 135 8.22 12.16 6.72
CA LYS A 135 9.18 11.52 7.65
C LYS A 135 9.78 12.60 8.57
N MET A 136 9.83 12.31 9.86
CA MET A 136 10.46 13.15 10.89
C MET A 136 11.02 12.21 11.96
N ALA A 137 12.30 12.35 12.32
CA ALA A 137 12.95 11.46 13.28
C ALA A 137 12.38 11.62 14.71
N ASP A 138 12.31 12.85 15.22
CA ASP A 138 11.76 13.17 16.53
C ASP A 138 10.34 13.74 16.44
N ASP A 139 9.39 12.89 16.04
CA ASP A 139 7.99 13.29 15.90
C ASP A 139 7.32 13.48 17.28
N PRO A 140 6.94 14.71 17.67
CA PRO A 140 6.38 15.02 18.99
C PRO A 140 5.01 14.36 19.23
N ARG A 141 4.39 13.82 18.18
CA ARG A 141 3.10 13.12 18.27
C ARG A 141 3.25 11.71 18.82
N VAL A 142 4.46 11.15 18.86
CA VAL A 142 4.72 9.76 19.26
C VAL A 142 4.82 9.61 20.79
N THR A 143 4.03 8.71 21.35
CA THR A 143 3.99 8.44 22.81
C THR A 143 5.22 7.65 23.28
N ARG A 144 5.43 7.51 24.59
CA ARG A 144 6.54 6.71 25.14
C ARG A 144 6.38 5.24 24.78
N ILE A 145 5.18 4.66 24.98
CA ILE A 145 4.86 3.31 24.48
C ILE A 145 4.92 3.26 22.95
N GLY A 146 4.55 4.35 22.27
CA GLY A 146 4.61 4.49 20.83
C GLY A 146 6.00 4.33 20.26
N ARG A 147 7.03 4.89 20.94
CA ARG A 147 8.44 4.69 20.58
C ARG A 147 8.84 3.23 20.69
N PHE A 148 8.42 2.53 21.76
CA PHE A 148 8.67 1.09 21.90
C PHE A 148 7.99 0.29 20.77
N ILE A 149 6.72 0.58 20.49
CA ILE A 149 5.95 -0.07 19.43
C ILE A 149 6.65 0.09 18.07
N ARG A 150 7.07 1.31 17.71
CA ARG A 150 7.75 1.61 16.44
C ARG A 150 9.13 0.98 16.37
N LYS A 151 9.92 1.08 17.44
CA LYS A 151 11.26 0.50 17.53
C LYS A 151 11.26 -1.00 17.24
N HIS A 152 10.24 -1.70 17.72
CA HIS A 152 10.10 -3.14 17.52
C HIS A 152 9.17 -3.53 16.36
N SER A 153 8.68 -2.55 15.58
CA SER A 153 7.72 -2.77 14.48
C SER A 153 6.47 -3.56 14.90
N ILE A 154 6.05 -3.40 16.15
CA ILE A 154 4.90 -4.12 16.71
C ILE A 154 3.58 -3.48 16.25
N ASP A 155 3.61 -2.24 15.75
CA ASP A 155 2.40 -1.54 15.28
C ASP A 155 1.67 -2.28 14.16
N GLU A 156 2.35 -3.19 13.45
CA GLU A 156 1.81 -3.87 12.28
C GLU A 156 1.08 -5.17 12.59
N PHE A 157 1.14 -5.68 13.82
CA PHE A 157 0.46 -6.93 14.19
C PHE A 157 -1.06 -6.94 13.89
N PRO A 158 -1.82 -5.85 14.11
CA PRO A 158 -3.25 -5.83 13.75
C PRO A 158 -3.51 -6.04 12.24
N GLN A 159 -2.52 -5.80 11.37
CA GLN A 159 -2.64 -6.03 9.93
C GLN A 159 -2.78 -7.52 9.58
N PHE A 160 -2.40 -8.46 10.47
CA PHE A 160 -2.67 -9.88 10.24
C PHE A 160 -4.18 -10.17 10.14
N VAL A 161 -5.03 -9.36 10.76
CA VAL A 161 -6.49 -9.43 10.53
C VAL A 161 -6.84 -9.06 9.09
N ASN A 162 -6.20 -8.04 8.51
CA ASN A 162 -6.39 -7.69 7.09
C ASN A 162 -5.92 -8.81 6.15
N VAL A 163 -4.84 -9.52 6.50
CA VAL A 163 -4.39 -10.72 5.79
C VAL A 163 -5.43 -11.83 5.89
N LEU A 164 -5.94 -12.12 7.09
CA LEU A 164 -6.95 -13.15 7.32
C LEU A 164 -8.26 -12.85 6.56
N LEU A 165 -8.71 -11.59 6.56
CA LEU A 165 -9.88 -11.11 5.79
C LEU A 165 -9.64 -11.07 4.28
N GLY A 166 -8.39 -11.26 3.85
CA GLY A 166 -8.03 -11.32 2.43
C GLY A 166 -7.93 -9.95 1.76
N GLN A 167 -7.86 -8.86 2.53
CA GLN A 167 -7.58 -7.51 2.04
C GLN A 167 -6.09 -7.34 1.71
N MET A 168 -5.22 -8.03 2.45
CA MET A 168 -3.77 -8.07 2.27
C MET A 168 -3.27 -9.52 2.09
N SER A 169 -1.98 -9.65 1.80
CA SER A 169 -1.20 -10.90 1.85
C SER A 169 0.00 -10.72 2.78
N VAL A 170 0.63 -11.80 3.23
CA VAL A 170 1.89 -11.71 3.99
C VAL A 170 2.97 -11.04 3.13
N VAL A 171 3.07 -11.41 1.86
CA VAL A 171 4.07 -10.89 0.91
C VAL A 171 3.41 -10.22 -0.28
N GLY A 172 3.77 -8.97 -0.56
CA GLY A 172 3.21 -8.16 -1.65
C GLY A 172 3.75 -6.73 -1.70
N PRO A 173 3.34 -5.94 -2.70
CA PRO A 173 3.65 -4.51 -2.78
C PRO A 173 3.13 -3.74 -1.56
N ARG A 174 3.75 -2.60 -1.23
CA ARG A 174 3.25 -1.75 -0.12
C ARG A 174 1.81 -1.30 -0.39
N PRO A 175 0.88 -1.34 0.59
CA PRO A 175 -0.43 -0.72 0.46
C PRO A 175 -0.32 0.81 0.39
N PRO A 176 -0.65 1.45 -0.76
CA PRO A 176 -0.57 2.90 -0.88
C PRO A 176 -1.78 3.60 -0.24
N LEU A 177 -1.61 4.88 0.04
CA LEU A 177 -2.68 5.80 0.40
C LEU A 177 -3.54 6.12 -0.83
N PRO A 178 -4.84 6.42 -0.67
CA PRO A 178 -5.68 6.90 -1.76
C PRO A 178 -5.07 8.09 -2.52
N ARG A 179 -4.58 9.09 -1.78
CA ARG A 179 -3.92 10.28 -2.36
C ARG A 179 -2.65 10.00 -3.17
N GLU A 180 -1.96 8.90 -2.90
CA GLU A 180 -0.79 8.50 -3.70
C GLU A 180 -1.25 7.88 -5.01
N VAL A 181 -2.30 7.03 -4.96
CA VAL A 181 -2.87 6.37 -6.15
C VAL A 181 -3.47 7.37 -7.13
N GLU A 182 -4.00 8.48 -6.64
CA GLU A 182 -4.47 9.60 -7.48
C GLU A 182 -3.37 10.19 -8.36
N GLN A 183 -2.11 10.09 -7.93
CA GLN A 183 -0.94 10.62 -8.65
C GLN A 183 -0.24 9.55 -9.50
N TYR A 184 -0.72 8.30 -9.48
CA TYR A 184 -0.06 7.21 -10.21
C TYR A 184 -0.25 7.33 -11.71
N ASP A 185 0.85 7.17 -12.43
CA ASP A 185 0.84 6.93 -13.86
C ASP A 185 0.44 5.48 -14.18
N ALA A 186 0.39 5.14 -15.48
CA ALA A 186 0.03 3.80 -15.92
C ALA A 186 1.01 2.71 -15.44
N TRP A 187 2.26 3.09 -15.17
CA TRP A 187 3.30 2.18 -14.72
C TRP A 187 3.16 1.85 -13.23
N ALA A 188 3.03 2.85 -12.36
CA ALA A 188 2.80 2.68 -10.93
C ALA A 188 1.47 1.99 -10.61
N MET A 189 0.43 2.20 -11.43
CA MET A 189 -0.88 1.53 -11.27
C MET A 189 -0.80 0.01 -11.32
N GLN A 190 0.19 -0.56 -12.00
CA GLN A 190 0.38 -2.02 -12.09
C GLN A 190 0.60 -2.68 -10.73
N ARG A 191 1.07 -1.94 -9.73
CA ARG A 191 1.26 -2.42 -8.35
C ARG A 191 -0.05 -2.91 -7.74
N LEU A 192 -1.18 -2.34 -8.15
CA LEU A 192 -2.51 -2.68 -7.67
C LEU A 192 -3.10 -3.94 -8.34
N ALA A 193 -2.36 -4.61 -9.24
CA ALA A 193 -2.83 -5.83 -9.88
C ALA A 193 -2.87 -7.04 -8.93
N VAL A 194 -2.14 -6.97 -7.81
CA VAL A 194 -2.11 -8.00 -6.76
C VAL A 194 -2.53 -7.44 -5.41
N LYS A 195 -2.76 -8.33 -4.43
CA LYS A 195 -2.97 -7.89 -3.05
C LYS A 195 -1.70 -7.25 -2.51
N PRO A 196 -1.81 -6.12 -1.79
CA PRO A 196 -0.67 -5.54 -1.08
C PRO A 196 -0.20 -6.48 0.04
N GLY A 197 1.06 -6.33 0.42
CA GLY A 197 1.77 -7.15 1.40
C GLY A 197 1.97 -6.47 2.75
N LEU A 198 2.14 -7.29 3.79
CA LEU A 198 2.74 -6.86 5.05
C LEU A 198 4.24 -6.61 4.86
N THR A 199 4.92 -7.53 4.15
CA THR A 199 6.30 -7.37 3.69
C THR A 199 6.40 -7.42 2.17
N GLY A 200 7.51 -6.94 1.62
CA GLY A 200 7.75 -6.79 0.19
C GLY A 200 9.22 -6.51 -0.15
N PRO A 201 9.55 -6.52 -1.45
CA PRO A 201 10.94 -6.44 -1.94
C PRO A 201 11.66 -5.16 -1.53
N TRP A 202 10.98 -4.01 -1.52
CA TRP A 202 11.59 -2.75 -1.10
C TRP A 202 11.68 -2.64 0.44
N GLN A 203 10.81 -3.32 1.20
CA GLN A 203 10.87 -3.32 2.68
C GLN A 203 12.11 -4.04 3.22
N VAL A 204 12.66 -4.98 2.44
CA VAL A 204 13.90 -5.72 2.77
C VAL A 204 15.15 -5.15 2.06
N GLY A 205 14.96 -4.41 0.96
CA GLY A 205 16.03 -4.01 0.04
C GLY A 205 16.84 -2.76 0.41
N GLY A 206 16.58 -2.12 1.54
CA GLY A 206 17.28 -0.90 1.97
C GLY A 206 16.31 0.22 2.31
N ARG A 207 15.91 0.30 3.58
CA ARG A 207 15.05 1.37 4.09
C ARG A 207 15.88 2.61 4.41
N SER A 208 16.14 3.46 3.41
CA SER A 208 16.44 4.90 3.64
C SER A 208 16.57 5.76 2.37
N ASP A 209 16.98 5.23 1.21
CA ASP A 209 17.37 6.08 0.06
C ASP A 209 16.85 5.58 -1.31
N VAL A 210 15.70 4.93 -1.35
CA VAL A 210 15.11 4.41 -2.61
C VAL A 210 14.07 5.41 -3.11
N ASP A 211 14.30 5.97 -4.30
CA ASP A 211 13.34 6.82 -5.00
C ASP A 211 12.02 6.06 -5.27
N PHE A 212 10.92 6.80 -5.40
CA PHE A 212 9.61 6.22 -5.68
C PHE A 212 9.63 5.32 -6.92
N ASP A 213 10.32 5.72 -7.99
CA ASP A 213 10.43 4.93 -9.21
C ASP A 213 11.15 3.60 -8.96
N ASP A 214 12.21 3.59 -8.15
CA ASP A 214 12.90 2.35 -7.79
C ASP A 214 12.04 1.45 -6.90
N MET A 215 11.23 2.03 -6.02
CA MET A 215 10.21 1.28 -5.26
C MET A 215 9.22 0.61 -6.22
N VAL A 216 8.72 1.34 -7.22
CA VAL A 216 7.82 0.79 -8.25
C VAL A 216 8.53 -0.34 -9.02
N ARG A 217 9.79 -0.16 -9.45
CA ARG A 217 10.58 -1.21 -10.13
C ARG A 217 10.69 -2.48 -9.31
N LEU A 218 11.00 -2.36 -8.02
CA LEU A 218 11.12 -3.51 -7.12
C LEU A 218 9.78 -4.25 -6.97
N ASP A 219 8.69 -3.50 -6.77
CA ASP A 219 7.34 -4.06 -6.66
C ASP A 219 6.92 -4.78 -7.95
N LEU A 220 7.15 -4.18 -9.12
CA LEU A 220 6.81 -4.79 -10.42
C LEU A 220 7.69 -6.01 -10.73
N GLY A 221 8.98 -5.94 -10.38
CA GLY A 221 9.90 -7.06 -10.50
C GLY A 221 9.48 -8.26 -9.64
N TYR A 222 9.02 -8.01 -8.42
CA TYR A 222 8.40 -9.03 -7.58
C TYR A 222 7.11 -9.56 -8.23
N ILE A 223 6.20 -8.68 -8.67
CA ILE A 223 4.94 -9.09 -9.31
C ILE A 223 5.22 -10.06 -10.45
N ALA A 224 6.19 -9.78 -11.32
CA ALA A 224 6.56 -10.62 -12.45
C ALA A 224 7.14 -11.98 -12.05
N ARG A 225 7.95 -12.04 -10.98
CA ARG A 225 8.71 -13.23 -10.56
C ARG A 225 8.19 -13.93 -9.31
N ARG A 226 7.04 -13.52 -8.78
CA ARG A 226 6.49 -14.06 -7.53
C ARG A 226 6.25 -15.57 -7.65
N SER A 227 6.63 -16.27 -6.60
CA SER A 227 6.52 -17.72 -6.45
C SER A 227 6.55 -18.04 -4.95
N ALA A 228 6.13 -19.23 -4.54
CA ALA A 228 6.20 -19.63 -3.13
C ALA A 228 7.63 -19.52 -2.57
N ARG A 229 8.65 -19.86 -3.39
CA ARG A 229 10.06 -19.71 -3.02
C ARG A 229 10.44 -18.25 -2.81
N THR A 230 10.06 -17.37 -3.75
CA THR A 230 10.32 -15.92 -3.66
C THR A 230 9.69 -15.34 -2.40
N ASP A 231 8.45 -15.74 -2.07
CA ASP A 231 7.74 -15.29 -0.88
C ASP A 231 8.45 -15.74 0.40
N LEU A 232 8.87 -17.01 0.49
CA LEU A 232 9.61 -17.52 1.65
C LEU A 232 10.95 -16.80 1.86
N VAL A 233 11.67 -16.48 0.78
CA VAL A 233 12.91 -15.71 0.85
C VAL A 233 12.65 -14.30 1.41
N LEU A 234 11.61 -13.62 0.92
CA LEU A 234 11.25 -12.28 1.40
C LEU A 234 10.83 -12.30 2.88
N ILE A 235 10.08 -13.32 3.31
CA ILE A 235 9.72 -13.51 4.72
C ILE A 235 10.98 -13.69 5.58
N ALA A 236 11.89 -14.58 5.18
CA ALA A 236 13.13 -14.82 5.91
C ALA A 236 14.01 -13.56 6.02
N GLN A 237 14.12 -12.80 4.92
CA GLN A 237 14.82 -11.52 4.91
C GLN A 237 14.17 -10.50 5.86
N THR A 238 12.84 -10.46 5.90
CA THR A 238 12.11 -9.58 6.81
C THR A 238 12.40 -9.92 8.27
N VAL A 239 12.35 -11.21 8.61
CA VAL A 239 12.67 -11.70 9.96
C VAL A 239 14.11 -11.32 10.34
N ALA A 240 15.07 -11.53 9.43
CA ALA A 240 16.46 -11.14 9.66
C ALA A 240 16.62 -9.63 9.90
N VAL A 241 15.93 -8.80 9.12
CA VAL A 241 15.92 -7.34 9.27
C VAL A 241 15.38 -6.94 10.65
N LEU A 242 14.24 -7.50 11.06
CA LEU A 242 13.62 -7.23 12.37
C LEU A 242 14.56 -7.56 13.55
N PHE A 243 15.30 -8.67 13.47
CA PHE A 243 16.26 -9.04 14.52
C PHE A 243 17.56 -8.22 14.48
N SER A 244 17.96 -7.72 13.31
CA SER A 244 19.18 -6.93 13.15
C SER A 244 19.08 -5.47 13.61
N GLY A 245 17.87 -4.96 13.88
CA GLY A 245 17.61 -3.56 14.24
C GLY A 245 17.86 -2.54 13.12
N LYS A 246 18.34 -2.98 11.94
CA LYS A 246 18.57 -2.12 10.76
C LYS A 246 17.24 -1.81 10.08
N GLY A 247 16.56 -0.74 10.50
CA GLY A 247 15.33 -0.26 9.86
C GLY A 247 14.23 0.21 10.80
N ALA A 248 14.50 0.28 12.10
CA ALA A 248 13.67 0.95 13.09
C ALA A 248 14.14 2.41 13.24
N HIS A 249 13.34 3.35 12.72
CA HIS A 249 13.44 4.78 13.05
C HIS A 249 12.29 5.12 13.99
#